data_AF-A0A3D4CPH6-F1
#
_entry.id   AF-A0A3D4CPH6-F1
#
_cell.length_a   1.000
_cell.length_b   1.000
_cell.length_c   1.000
_cell.angle_alpha   90.00
_cell.angle_beta   90.00
_cell.angle_gamma   90.00
#
_symmetry.space_group_name_H-M   'P 1'
#
loop_
_entity.id
_entity.type
_entity.pdbx_description
1 polymer ?
#
loop_
_entity_poly.entity_id
_entity_poly.type
_entity_poly.pdbx_seq_one_letter_code
_entity_poly.pdbx_strand_id
1 'polypeptide(L)'
;WVSANRLAETHRDGEPITSWDNIVSINPLTQPDASAAPTLNANQLNRLPAASFNGSNYLQINGFPQQVSEGLTVFSVIRSSAGHDPQGRLLSIGNGELETDNVRQGREPGWRVFGVKRAYDDNITAIGSGRRFAGHSHFMTADVAELMVFANLQSNSTGVGMDRIRKYLKRKYAIGNTARGVAEPTHLQGPPRFYLGGHLLESVIIEGDEMATFVAPSLDTLLPPRESDDREPHDHRPLPAGPVTFSLTVERNNETATADQDFIYSVPAYEQWARTHLPPGNRRSLDDPDGDGLANLL
;
A
#
# COMPACT_ATOMS: atom_id res chain seq x y z
N TRP A 1 -1.07 0.84 -8.14
CA TRP A 1 0.28 1.21 -8.62
C TRP A 1 0.78 0.11 -9.52
N VAL A 2 1.08 0.41 -10.77
CA VAL A 2 1.65 -0.53 -11.75
C VAL A 2 2.99 -0.03 -12.30
N SER A 3 3.88 -0.97 -12.60
CA SER A 3 5.27 -0.73 -13.03
C SER A 3 5.64 -1.69 -14.15
N ALA A 4 6.22 -1.18 -15.24
CA ALA A 4 6.64 -2.01 -16.38
C ALA A 4 7.84 -2.90 -16.02
N ASN A 5 8.64 -2.51 -15.01
CA ASN A 5 9.73 -3.35 -14.50
C ASN A 5 9.19 -4.69 -13.99
N ARG A 6 8.01 -4.71 -13.36
CA ARG A 6 7.40 -5.92 -12.86
C ARG A 6 6.81 -6.78 -13.97
N LEU A 7 6.31 -6.16 -15.04
CA LEU A 7 5.91 -6.90 -16.25
C LEU A 7 7.10 -7.63 -16.86
N ALA A 8 8.27 -7.00 -16.92
CA ALA A 8 9.47 -7.61 -17.49
C ALA A 8 10.04 -8.79 -16.68
N GLU A 9 9.53 -9.04 -15.46
CA GLU A 9 9.85 -10.25 -14.70
C GLU A 9 9.08 -11.47 -15.22
N THR A 10 7.91 -11.26 -15.83
CA THR A 10 6.99 -12.32 -16.27
C THR A 10 6.74 -12.35 -17.78
N HIS A 11 7.02 -11.26 -18.49
CA HIS A 11 6.80 -11.11 -19.92
C HIS A 11 8.10 -10.77 -20.65
N ARG A 12 8.19 -11.18 -21.91
CA ARG A 12 9.31 -10.89 -22.82
C ARG A 12 9.03 -9.65 -23.67
N ASP A 13 10.09 -9.14 -24.29
CA ASP A 13 9.99 -8.04 -25.24
C ASP A 13 9.05 -8.40 -26.41
N GLY A 14 8.11 -7.50 -26.72
CA GLY A 14 7.08 -7.65 -27.72
C GLY A 14 5.84 -8.43 -27.28
N GLU A 15 5.81 -9.03 -26.08
CA GLU A 15 4.66 -9.82 -25.63
C GLU A 15 3.45 -8.92 -25.28
N PRO A 16 2.22 -9.37 -25.61
CA PRO A 16 1.00 -8.65 -25.26
C PRO A 16 0.76 -8.70 -23.74
N ILE A 17 0.39 -7.56 -23.17
CA ILE A 17 0.07 -7.37 -21.76
C ILE A 17 -1.44 -7.53 -21.58
N THR A 18 -1.87 -8.72 -21.19
CA THR A 18 -3.28 -9.01 -20.90
C THR A 18 -3.65 -8.72 -19.44
N SER A 19 -2.66 -8.77 -18.55
CA SER A 19 -2.78 -8.45 -17.13
C SER A 19 -1.54 -7.69 -16.68
N TRP A 20 -1.74 -6.65 -15.86
CA TRP A 20 -0.67 -5.86 -15.28
C TRP A 20 -0.84 -5.79 -13.77
N ASP A 21 0.03 -6.53 -13.09
CA ASP A 21 0.01 -6.68 -11.64
C ASP A 21 0.10 -5.33 -10.92
N ASN A 22 -0.81 -5.16 -9.98
CA ASN A 22 -0.82 -4.02 -9.08
C ASN A 22 0.07 -4.33 -7.87
N ILE A 23 1.02 -3.44 -7.58
CA ILE A 23 1.97 -3.61 -6.47
C ILE A 23 1.28 -3.51 -5.11
N VAL A 24 0.21 -2.71 -5.03
CA VAL A 24 -0.45 -2.34 -3.76
C VAL A 24 -1.82 -2.97 -3.56
N SER A 25 -2.29 -3.77 -4.53
CA SER A 25 -3.59 -4.44 -4.46
C SER A 25 -3.49 -5.80 -5.14
N ILE A 26 -4.27 -6.76 -4.67
CA ILE A 26 -4.39 -8.08 -5.30
C ILE A 26 -5.04 -8.04 -6.68
N ASN A 27 -5.72 -6.94 -7.02
CA ASN A 27 -6.45 -6.81 -8.28
C ASN A 27 -5.54 -6.22 -9.38
N PRO A 28 -5.21 -7.00 -10.42
CA PRO A 28 -4.43 -6.50 -11.54
C PRO A 28 -5.26 -5.59 -12.44
N LEU A 29 -4.57 -4.82 -13.26
CA LEU A 29 -5.17 -4.15 -14.40
C LEU A 29 -5.34 -5.16 -15.54
N THR A 30 -6.50 -5.26 -16.17
CA THR A 30 -6.75 -6.27 -17.21
C THR A 30 -7.12 -5.65 -18.55
N GLN A 31 -6.69 -6.29 -19.64
CA GLN A 31 -7.19 -6.02 -20.99
C GLN A 31 -8.26 -7.05 -21.34
N PRO A 32 -9.55 -6.67 -21.43
CA PRO A 32 -10.60 -7.61 -21.80
C PRO A 32 -10.54 -8.07 -23.26
N ASP A 33 -9.96 -7.27 -24.16
CA ASP A 33 -9.79 -7.60 -25.58
C ASP A 33 -8.32 -7.91 -25.90
N ALA A 34 -8.00 -9.20 -26.03
CA ALA A 34 -6.64 -9.65 -26.29
C ALA A 34 -6.05 -9.10 -27.61
N SER A 35 -6.89 -8.79 -28.61
CA SER A 35 -6.43 -8.21 -29.89
C SER A 35 -5.98 -6.76 -29.75
N ALA A 36 -6.36 -6.13 -28.65
CA ALA A 36 -6.08 -4.75 -28.34
C ALA A 36 -5.18 -4.62 -27.10
N ALA A 37 -4.43 -5.66 -26.73
CA ALA A 37 -3.48 -5.62 -25.63
C ALA A 37 -2.27 -4.72 -25.97
N PRO A 38 -1.84 -3.82 -25.06
CA PRO A 38 -0.56 -3.14 -25.22
C PRO A 38 0.58 -4.15 -25.18
N THR A 39 1.74 -3.80 -25.70
CA THR A 39 2.91 -4.69 -25.75
C THR A 39 3.99 -4.26 -24.77
N LEU A 40 4.70 -5.20 -24.17
CA LEU A 40 5.87 -4.88 -23.35
C LEU A 40 7.07 -4.59 -24.25
N ASN A 41 7.70 -3.43 -24.07
CA ASN A 41 8.96 -3.09 -24.71
C ASN A 41 10.07 -3.01 -23.64
N ALA A 42 11.04 -3.92 -23.65
CA ALA A 42 12.00 -4.13 -22.56
C ALA A 42 13.09 -3.03 -22.45
N ASN A 43 13.40 -2.32 -23.54
CA ASN A 43 14.57 -1.43 -23.63
C ASN A 43 14.23 -0.01 -24.10
N GLN A 44 13.39 0.72 -23.36
CA GLN A 44 12.86 2.01 -23.83
C GLN A 44 13.44 3.23 -23.11
N LEU A 45 13.47 3.24 -21.77
CA LEU A 45 13.92 4.39 -20.99
C LEU A 45 15.15 4.03 -20.17
N ASN A 46 16.34 4.44 -20.61
CA ASN A 46 17.58 4.10 -19.91
C ASN A 46 17.73 2.58 -19.66
N ARG A 47 17.36 1.78 -20.66
CA ARG A 47 17.28 0.30 -20.62
C ARG A 47 16.24 -0.25 -19.64
N LEU A 48 15.25 0.56 -19.26
CA LEU A 48 14.08 0.09 -18.52
C LEU A 48 12.92 -0.21 -19.46
N PRO A 49 12.07 -1.18 -19.09
CA PRO A 49 10.88 -1.53 -19.84
C PRO A 49 9.81 -0.45 -19.80
N ALA A 50 8.91 -0.49 -20.78
CA ALA A 50 7.68 0.27 -20.83
C ALA A 50 6.58 -0.52 -21.53
N ALA A 51 5.33 -0.32 -21.12
CA ALA A 51 4.16 -0.80 -21.84
C ALA A 51 3.84 0.16 -22.99
N SER A 52 3.85 -0.34 -24.22
CA SER A 52 3.57 0.43 -25.43
C SER A 52 2.12 0.30 -25.84
N PHE A 53 1.41 1.41 -25.79
CA PHE A 53 0.04 1.53 -26.28
C PHE A 53 0.10 2.12 -27.69
N ASN A 54 -0.41 1.41 -28.69
CA ASN A 54 -0.40 1.85 -30.10
C ASN A 54 -1.80 2.24 -30.61
N GLY A 55 -2.71 2.62 -29.72
CA GLY A 55 -4.14 2.67 -30.02
C GLY A 55 -4.92 1.48 -29.47
N SER A 56 -4.29 0.67 -28.63
CA SER A 56 -4.90 -0.41 -27.84
C SER A 56 -6.11 0.07 -27.01
N ASN A 57 -7.04 -0.86 -26.75
CA ASN A 57 -8.14 -0.66 -25.83
C ASN A 57 -7.61 -0.52 -24.40
N TYR A 58 -8.48 -0.13 -23.47
CA TYR A 58 -8.06 0.27 -22.14
C TYR A 58 -7.59 -0.89 -21.26
N LEU A 59 -6.64 -0.63 -20.36
CA LEU A 59 -6.47 -1.51 -19.20
C LEU A 59 -7.46 -1.08 -18.13
N GLN A 60 -8.34 -2.00 -17.75
CA GLN A 60 -9.33 -1.80 -16.71
C GLN A 60 -8.67 -1.87 -15.34
N ILE A 61 -8.87 -0.85 -14.50
CA ILE A 61 -8.43 -0.91 -13.11
C ILE A 61 -9.50 -1.64 -12.31
N ASN A 62 -9.22 -2.89 -11.95
CA ASN A 62 -10.16 -3.70 -11.17
C ASN A 62 -10.06 -3.38 -9.67
N GLY A 63 -11.19 -3.39 -8.98
CA GLY A 63 -11.25 -3.24 -7.51
C GLY A 63 -10.77 -1.87 -7.00
N PHE A 64 -10.96 -0.82 -7.80
CA PHE A 64 -10.80 0.55 -7.31
C PHE A 64 -11.86 0.86 -6.24
N PRO A 65 -11.56 1.65 -5.18
CA PRO A 65 -12.55 1.99 -4.16
C PRO A 65 -13.86 2.49 -4.79
N GLN A 66 -14.98 1.90 -4.38
CA GLN A 66 -16.29 2.19 -4.99
C GLN A 66 -16.76 3.63 -4.77
N GLN A 67 -16.15 4.38 -3.85
CA GLN A 67 -16.49 5.76 -3.57
C GLN A 67 -15.22 6.55 -3.28
N VAL A 68 -14.87 7.46 -4.19
CA VAL A 68 -13.86 8.50 -3.97
C VAL A 68 -14.58 9.83 -3.95
N SER A 69 -14.68 10.44 -2.77
CA SER A 69 -15.47 11.65 -2.52
C SER A 69 -14.72 12.96 -2.73
N GLU A 70 -13.38 12.97 -2.58
CA GLU A 70 -12.56 14.19 -2.70
C GLU A 70 -11.78 14.25 -4.02
N GLY A 71 -11.66 13.11 -4.69
CA GLY A 71 -11.03 12.95 -5.99
C GLY A 71 -9.68 12.26 -5.98
N LEU A 72 -8.96 12.36 -7.10
CA LEU A 72 -7.84 11.49 -7.44
C LEU A 72 -6.55 12.26 -7.67
N THR A 73 -5.44 11.61 -7.33
CA THR A 73 -4.11 12.05 -7.77
C THR A 73 -3.48 10.98 -8.64
N VAL A 74 -3.02 11.35 -9.82
CA VAL A 74 -2.42 10.44 -10.81
C VAL A 74 -1.00 10.87 -11.12
N PHE A 75 -0.06 9.93 -11.05
CA PHE A 75 1.32 10.10 -11.54
C PHE A 75 1.61 9.05 -12.59
N SER A 76 2.36 9.43 -13.62
CA SER A 76 2.90 8.44 -14.53
C SER A 76 4.19 8.93 -15.19
N VAL A 77 5.00 7.93 -15.55
CA VAL A 77 6.19 8.08 -16.38
C VAL A 77 5.79 7.65 -17.77
N ILE A 78 5.68 8.62 -18.67
CA ILE A 78 5.09 8.43 -20.00
C ILE A 78 5.99 9.01 -21.08
N ARG A 79 6.00 8.39 -22.25
CA ARG A 79 6.55 8.96 -23.49
C ARG A 79 5.45 9.10 -24.52
N SER A 80 5.25 10.31 -24.99
CA SER A 80 4.49 10.57 -26.19
C SER A 80 5.43 10.61 -27.40
N SER A 81 5.16 9.82 -28.44
CA SER A 81 5.88 9.86 -29.72
C SER A 81 5.37 11.01 -30.60
N ALA A 82 6.07 11.47 -31.63
CA ALA A 82 5.60 12.60 -32.44
C ALA A 82 4.24 12.36 -33.14
N GLY A 83 3.82 11.11 -33.33
CA GLY A 83 2.56 10.72 -33.96
C GLY A 83 1.43 10.33 -33.00
N HIS A 84 1.58 10.59 -31.69
CA HIS A 84 0.54 10.26 -30.70
C HIS A 84 -0.72 11.13 -30.85
N ASP A 85 -1.87 10.59 -30.46
CA ASP A 85 -3.12 11.35 -30.32
C ASP A 85 -3.01 12.31 -29.12
N PRO A 86 -3.01 13.64 -29.31
CA PRO A 86 -2.90 14.60 -28.21
C PRO A 86 -4.11 14.60 -27.26
N GLN A 87 -5.24 14.01 -27.69
CA GLN A 87 -6.42 13.77 -26.86
C GLN A 87 -6.45 12.37 -26.24
N GLY A 88 -5.43 11.54 -26.53
CA GLY A 88 -5.30 10.19 -25.99
C GLY A 88 -5.41 10.17 -24.46
N ARG A 89 -6.23 9.25 -23.97
CA ARG A 89 -6.59 9.14 -22.56
C ARG A 89 -5.63 8.18 -21.87
N LEU A 90 -4.89 8.69 -20.90
CA LEU A 90 -4.10 7.85 -20.01
C LEU A 90 -4.98 7.20 -18.95
N LEU A 91 -5.97 7.93 -18.44
CA LEU A 91 -6.94 7.45 -17.46
C LEU A 91 -8.31 8.01 -17.80
N SER A 92 -9.31 7.16 -17.90
CA SER A 92 -10.73 7.51 -17.97
C SER A 92 -11.39 7.17 -16.64
N ILE A 93 -12.22 8.09 -16.15
CA ILE A 93 -12.79 8.08 -14.81
C ILE A 93 -14.29 8.25 -14.95
N GLY A 94 -15.07 7.47 -14.21
CA GLY A 94 -16.51 7.43 -14.45
C GLY A 94 -17.36 6.96 -13.27
N ASN A 95 -18.66 7.15 -13.47
CA ASN A 95 -19.72 6.65 -12.62
C ASN A 95 -20.49 5.55 -13.39
N GLY A 96 -20.24 4.29 -13.06
CA GLY A 96 -20.76 3.12 -13.76
C GLY A 96 -20.25 3.06 -15.20
N GLU A 97 -21.12 3.31 -16.17
CA GLU A 97 -20.80 3.31 -17.61
C GLU A 97 -20.63 4.72 -18.22
N LEU A 98 -20.65 5.76 -17.40
CA LEU A 98 -20.53 7.16 -17.83
C LEU A 98 -19.14 7.72 -17.51
N GLU A 99 -18.48 8.36 -18.49
CA GLU A 99 -17.22 9.07 -18.22
C GLU A 99 -17.60 10.40 -17.60
N THR A 100 -17.12 10.62 -16.39
CA THR A 100 -17.24 11.91 -15.73
C THR A 100 -16.03 12.77 -16.03
N ASP A 101 -14.85 12.18 -16.25
CA ASP A 101 -13.60 12.91 -16.56
C ASP A 101 -12.45 12.01 -17.06
N ASN A 102 -11.31 12.62 -17.41
CA ASN A 102 -10.09 11.93 -17.85
C ASN A 102 -8.78 12.64 -17.47
N VAL A 103 -7.71 11.84 -17.46
CA VAL A 103 -6.32 12.28 -17.52
C VAL A 103 -5.80 12.00 -18.92
N ARG A 104 -5.31 13.05 -19.57
CA ARG A 104 -4.75 12.97 -20.93
C ARG A 104 -3.26 12.75 -20.88
N GLN A 105 -2.72 12.06 -21.88
CA GLN A 105 -1.28 11.86 -22.01
C GLN A 105 -0.53 13.19 -22.19
N GLY A 106 -1.14 14.21 -22.80
CA GLY A 106 -0.53 15.54 -23.04
C GLY A 106 0.27 15.58 -24.35
N ARG A 107 0.65 16.78 -24.81
CA ARG A 107 1.18 17.03 -26.17
C ARG A 107 2.71 17.00 -26.30
N GLU A 108 3.41 17.05 -25.18
CA GLU A 108 4.88 17.18 -25.20
C GLU A 108 5.51 15.88 -25.74
N PRO A 109 6.47 15.94 -26.65
CA PRO A 109 7.18 14.74 -27.09
C PRO A 109 8.22 14.30 -26.05
N GLY A 110 8.53 13.00 -26.04
CA GLY A 110 9.60 12.43 -25.21
C GLY A 110 9.16 11.98 -23.81
N TRP A 111 10.11 11.39 -23.08
CA TRP A 111 9.91 10.85 -21.74
C TRP A 111 9.74 11.95 -20.71
N ARG A 112 8.67 11.87 -19.91
CA ARG A 112 8.42 12.80 -18.82
C ARG A 112 7.79 12.11 -17.61
N VAL A 113 7.96 12.77 -16.46
CA VAL A 113 7.16 12.50 -15.27
C VAL A 113 6.09 13.57 -15.20
N PHE A 114 4.82 13.17 -15.19
CA PHE A 114 3.73 14.09 -14.92
C PHE A 114 2.96 13.63 -13.67
N GLY A 115 2.31 14.58 -13.02
CA GLY A 115 1.48 14.35 -11.84
C GLY A 115 0.33 15.35 -11.85
N VAL A 116 -0.89 14.86 -11.72
CA VAL A 116 -2.11 15.65 -11.87
C VAL A 116 -3.11 15.30 -10.78
N LYS A 117 -3.87 16.32 -10.37
CA LYS A 117 -5.01 16.17 -9.46
C LYS A 117 -6.30 16.32 -10.23
N ARG A 118 -7.32 15.59 -9.81
CA ARG A 118 -8.68 15.67 -10.32
C ARG A 118 -9.63 15.67 -9.15
N ALA A 119 -10.20 16.83 -8.84
CA ALA A 119 -11.28 16.96 -7.88
C ALA A 119 -12.60 16.55 -8.55
N TYR A 120 -13.51 15.98 -7.78
CA TYR A 120 -14.81 15.51 -8.27
C TYR A 120 -15.92 15.89 -7.30
N ASP A 121 -17.08 16.19 -7.87
CA ASP A 121 -18.29 16.50 -7.11
C ASP A 121 -19.29 15.31 -7.10
N ASP A 122 -18.93 14.18 -7.73
CA ASP A 122 -19.76 12.96 -7.85
C ASP A 122 -18.93 11.69 -7.56
N ASN A 123 -19.61 10.57 -7.29
CA ASN A 123 -18.99 9.29 -6.96
C ASN A 123 -18.27 8.67 -8.17
N ILE A 124 -16.96 8.44 -8.01
CA ILE A 124 -16.19 7.62 -8.94
C ILE A 124 -16.36 6.15 -8.58
N THR A 125 -16.97 5.38 -9.46
CA THR A 125 -17.20 3.94 -9.27
C THR A 125 -16.46 3.08 -10.31
N ALA A 126 -15.88 3.69 -11.35
CA ALA A 126 -15.10 2.99 -12.37
C ALA A 126 -13.91 3.79 -12.89
N ILE A 127 -12.78 3.11 -13.11
CA ILE A 127 -11.56 3.69 -13.71
C ILE A 127 -10.95 2.72 -14.73
N GLY A 128 -10.52 3.26 -15.88
CA GLY A 128 -9.74 2.53 -16.89
C GLY A 128 -8.64 3.41 -17.46
N SER A 129 -7.71 2.85 -18.24
CA SER A 129 -6.68 3.61 -18.96
C SER A 129 -6.93 3.61 -20.46
N GLY A 130 -7.45 4.69 -21.04
CA GLY A 130 -7.95 4.69 -22.42
C GLY A 130 -9.49 4.64 -22.48
N ARG A 131 -10.09 4.12 -23.54
CA ARG A 131 -11.55 4.19 -23.74
C ARG A 131 -12.34 3.26 -22.82
N ARG A 132 -13.07 3.80 -21.85
CA ARG A 132 -14.48 3.38 -21.66
C ARG A 132 -15.35 4.63 -21.50
N PHE A 133 -16.63 4.42 -21.78
CA PHE A 133 -17.78 5.32 -21.66
C PHE A 133 -18.05 6.18 -22.90
N ALA A 134 -19.33 6.25 -23.26
CA ALA A 134 -19.80 6.62 -24.59
C ALA A 134 -19.45 8.07 -24.97
N GLY A 135 -18.94 8.29 -26.19
CA GLY A 135 -18.96 9.61 -26.83
C GLY A 135 -17.70 10.07 -27.56
N HIS A 136 -16.51 9.52 -27.25
CA HIS A 136 -15.26 10.00 -27.88
C HIS A 136 -14.26 8.87 -28.17
N SER A 137 -13.63 8.93 -29.34
CA SER A 137 -12.72 7.91 -29.90
C SER A 137 -11.26 8.33 -29.83
N HIS A 138 -10.76 8.65 -28.63
CA HIS A 138 -9.36 9.00 -28.40
C HIS A 138 -8.63 7.89 -27.66
N PHE A 139 -7.64 7.31 -28.31
CA PHE A 139 -6.92 6.14 -27.81
C PHE A 139 -5.58 6.52 -27.20
N MET A 140 -5.15 5.72 -26.23
CA MET A 140 -3.82 5.86 -25.69
C MET A 140 -2.79 5.43 -26.75
N THR A 141 -1.83 6.30 -27.02
CA THR A 141 -0.80 6.14 -28.06
C THR A 141 0.54 6.58 -27.52
N ALA A 142 0.95 5.95 -26.42
CA ALA A 142 2.11 6.34 -25.65
C ALA A 142 2.74 5.14 -24.96
N ASP A 143 4.00 5.28 -24.57
CA ASP A 143 4.67 4.29 -23.72
C ASP A 143 4.54 4.68 -22.25
N VAL A 144 4.18 3.73 -21.40
CA VAL A 144 4.05 3.91 -19.95
C VAL A 144 5.06 3.02 -19.24
N ALA A 145 5.99 3.64 -18.51
CA ALA A 145 6.89 2.89 -17.64
C ALA A 145 6.29 2.72 -16.22
N GLU A 146 5.56 3.72 -15.74
CA GLU A 146 4.95 3.72 -14.41
C GLU A 146 3.57 4.39 -14.43
N LEU A 147 2.63 3.87 -13.63
CA LEU A 147 1.37 4.53 -13.31
C LEU A 147 0.99 4.33 -11.83
N MET A 148 0.79 5.43 -11.12
CA MET A 148 0.34 5.47 -9.74
C MET A 148 -0.96 6.29 -9.66
N VAL A 149 -1.99 5.71 -9.04
CA VAL A 149 -3.29 6.37 -8.82
C VAL A 149 -3.57 6.32 -7.33
N PHE A 150 -3.87 7.47 -6.75
CA PHE A 150 -4.23 7.63 -5.36
C PHE A 150 -5.69 8.05 -5.28
N ALA A 151 -6.45 7.39 -4.41
CA ALA A 151 -7.88 7.62 -4.17
C ALA A 151 -8.17 8.90 -3.34
N ASN A 152 -7.23 9.84 -3.30
CA ASN A 152 -7.34 11.10 -2.59
C ASN A 152 -6.57 12.22 -3.31
N LEU A 153 -6.93 13.46 -3.00
CA LEU A 153 -6.17 14.64 -3.40
C LEU A 153 -4.94 14.79 -2.50
N GLN A 154 -3.77 14.42 -3.00
CA GLN A 154 -2.51 14.63 -2.30
C GLN A 154 -2.35 16.13 -2.00
N SER A 155 -2.13 16.54 -0.75
CA SER A 155 -2.16 17.96 -0.39
C SER A 155 -1.05 18.76 -1.11
N ASN A 156 -1.35 20.02 -1.47
CA ASN A 156 -0.30 20.99 -1.81
C ASN A 156 0.33 21.64 -0.57
N SER A 157 -0.36 21.58 0.58
CA SER A 157 -0.04 22.37 1.78
C SER A 157 1.29 22.00 2.43
N THR A 158 1.83 20.81 2.16
CA THR A 158 3.17 20.43 2.61
C THR A 158 4.24 20.61 1.54
N GLY A 159 3.90 20.80 0.26
CA GLY A 159 4.89 20.76 -0.84
C GLY A 159 5.67 19.43 -0.94
N VAL A 160 5.33 18.44 -0.12
CA VAL A 160 6.17 17.27 0.16
C VAL A 160 5.63 16.04 -0.56
N GLY A 161 4.31 15.80 -0.60
CA GLY A 161 3.75 14.59 -1.22
C GLY A 161 3.97 14.51 -2.73
N MET A 162 3.47 15.49 -3.48
CA MET A 162 3.55 15.47 -4.94
C MET A 162 4.99 15.55 -5.46
N ASP A 163 5.81 16.40 -4.86
CA ASP A 163 7.20 16.57 -5.27
C ASP A 163 8.10 15.43 -4.83
N ARG A 164 7.84 14.76 -3.70
CA ARG A 164 8.56 13.52 -3.35
C ARG A 164 8.29 12.44 -4.38
N ILE A 165 7.03 12.19 -4.77
CA ILE A 165 6.70 11.18 -5.80
C ILE A 165 7.32 11.57 -7.15
N ARG A 166 7.23 12.83 -7.56
CA ARG A 166 7.84 13.29 -8.80
C ARG A 166 9.36 13.15 -8.78
N LYS A 167 10.04 13.50 -7.68
CA LYS A 167 11.48 13.33 -7.50
C LYS A 167 11.86 11.84 -7.51
N TYR A 168 11.09 10.99 -6.85
CA TYR A 168 11.28 9.54 -6.87
C TYR A 168 11.23 9.00 -8.30
N LEU A 169 10.18 9.31 -9.07
CA LEU A 169 10.04 8.85 -10.45
C LEU A 169 11.15 9.39 -11.36
N LYS A 170 11.51 10.68 -11.22
CA LYS A 170 12.62 11.29 -11.97
C LYS A 170 13.95 10.59 -11.68
N ARG A 171 14.21 10.22 -10.43
CA ARG A 171 15.41 9.47 -10.02
C ARG A 171 15.39 8.02 -10.52
N LYS A 172 14.28 7.29 -10.32
CA LYS A 172 14.12 5.88 -10.76
C LYS A 172 14.42 5.74 -12.25
N TYR A 173 13.88 6.66 -13.04
CA TYR A 173 13.94 6.62 -14.49
C TYR A 173 15.02 7.51 -15.12
N ALA A 174 15.80 8.24 -14.30
CA ALA A 174 16.82 9.19 -14.75
C ALA A 174 16.32 10.18 -15.82
N ILE A 175 15.18 10.84 -15.54
CA ILE A 175 14.59 11.84 -16.42
C ILE A 175 15.11 13.24 -16.05
N GLY A 176 15.60 13.97 -17.05
CA GLY A 176 16.23 15.29 -16.91
C GLY A 176 17.67 15.20 -16.35
N ASN A 177 18.14 16.26 -15.69
CA ASN A 177 19.47 16.29 -15.05
C ASN A 177 19.51 15.51 -13.71
N THR A 178 18.52 14.66 -13.46
CA THR A 178 18.42 13.92 -12.20
C THR A 178 19.18 12.62 -12.36
N ALA A 179 20.28 12.44 -11.62
CA ALA A 179 21.04 11.20 -11.64
C ALA A 179 20.13 9.99 -11.36
N ARG A 180 20.39 8.88 -12.07
CA ARG A 180 19.69 7.61 -11.82
C ARG A 180 19.93 7.25 -10.36
N GLY A 181 18.86 7.17 -9.58
CA GLY A 181 18.92 6.57 -8.26
C GLY A 181 19.07 5.06 -8.42
N VAL A 182 20.22 4.59 -8.93
CA VAL A 182 20.68 3.26 -8.55
C VAL A 182 21.02 3.44 -7.09
N ALA A 183 20.06 3.15 -6.21
CA ALA A 183 20.40 3.03 -4.82
C ALA A 183 21.44 1.91 -4.77
N GLU A 184 22.68 2.25 -4.44
CA GLU A 184 23.60 1.18 -4.09
C GLU A 184 22.90 0.35 -3.01
N PRO A 185 22.82 -0.98 -3.15
CA PRO A 185 22.16 -1.82 -2.15
C PRO A 185 22.73 -1.59 -0.74
N THR A 186 23.99 -1.16 -0.66
CA THR A 186 24.71 -0.73 0.55
C THR A 186 24.18 0.57 1.17
N HIS A 187 23.51 1.42 0.40
CA HIS A 187 22.87 2.68 0.86
C HIS A 187 21.34 2.57 0.98
N LEU A 188 20.74 1.45 0.57
CA LEU A 188 19.34 1.14 0.87
C LEU A 188 19.24 0.82 2.35
N GLN A 189 18.86 1.82 3.14
CA GLN A 189 18.55 1.62 4.53
C GLN A 189 17.33 0.71 4.64
N GLY A 190 17.44 -0.40 5.37
CA GLY A 190 16.32 -1.29 5.63
C GLY A 190 15.15 -0.54 6.29
N PRO A 191 13.91 -1.04 6.17
CA PRO A 191 12.80 -0.49 6.93
C PRO A 191 13.12 -0.64 8.43
N PRO A 192 12.74 0.35 9.26
CA PRO A 192 12.86 0.22 10.70
C PRO A 192 12.03 -0.97 11.19
N ARG A 193 12.57 -1.74 12.12
CA ARG A 193 11.89 -2.85 12.79
C ARG A 193 11.63 -2.44 14.22
N PHE A 194 10.39 -2.60 14.68
CA PHE A 194 10.00 -2.23 16.05
C PHE A 194 9.83 -3.49 16.87
N TYR A 195 10.33 -3.48 18.10
CA TYR A 195 10.23 -4.60 19.02
C TYR A 195 9.68 -4.15 20.35
N LEU A 196 8.77 -4.94 20.91
CA LEU A 196 8.24 -4.76 22.25
C LEU A 196 8.68 -5.95 23.11
N GLY A 197 9.53 -5.71 24.11
CA GLY A 197 10.06 -6.80 24.95
C GLY A 197 10.83 -7.86 24.16
N GLY A 198 11.44 -7.49 23.03
CA GLY A 198 12.12 -8.40 22.12
C GLY A 198 11.23 -9.07 21.07
N HIS A 199 9.91 -8.89 21.14
CA HIS A 199 8.97 -9.39 20.12
C HIS A 199 8.82 -8.41 18.97
N LEU A 200 9.01 -8.87 17.73
CA LEU A 200 8.87 -8.04 16.53
C LEU A 200 7.40 -7.65 16.32
N LEU A 201 7.13 -6.35 16.15
CA LEU A 201 5.82 -5.84 15.81
C LEU A 201 5.61 -5.94 14.29
N GLU A 202 4.75 -6.86 13.86
CA GLU A 202 4.51 -7.13 12.43
C GLU A 202 3.73 -6.01 11.72
N SER A 203 2.94 -5.23 12.47
CA SER A 203 2.10 -4.17 11.94
C SER A 203 2.35 -2.86 12.67
N VAL A 204 3.16 -2.00 12.04
CA VAL A 204 3.44 -0.63 12.49
C VAL A 204 3.18 0.32 11.34
N ILE A 205 2.35 1.33 11.60
CA ILE A 205 2.01 2.39 10.64
C ILE A 205 2.88 3.60 10.99
N ILE A 206 3.71 4.04 10.05
CA ILE A 206 4.56 5.22 10.24
C ILE A 206 3.83 6.44 9.66
N GLU A 207 3.48 7.38 10.52
CA GLU A 207 2.74 8.60 10.21
C GLU A 207 3.72 9.79 10.12
N GLY A 208 4.46 9.84 9.02
CA GLY A 208 5.44 10.91 8.76
C GLY A 208 6.82 10.61 9.35
N ASP A 209 7.54 11.66 9.75
CA ASP A 209 8.97 11.56 10.11
C ASP A 209 9.17 11.36 11.64
N GLU A 210 8.13 11.55 12.45
CA GLU A 210 8.23 11.58 13.93
C GLU A 210 7.21 10.70 14.67
N MET A 211 6.25 10.09 13.97
CA MET A 211 5.16 9.34 14.62
C MET A 211 5.01 7.94 14.01
N ALA A 212 4.80 6.95 14.88
CA ALA A 212 4.45 5.59 14.51
C ALA A 212 3.34 5.08 15.42
N THR A 213 2.36 4.39 14.84
CA THR A 213 1.21 3.80 15.53
C THR A 213 1.24 2.28 15.35
N PHE A 214 0.90 1.54 16.41
CA PHE A 214 0.85 0.08 16.39
C PHE A 214 -0.21 -0.41 17.38
N VAL A 215 -0.66 -1.65 17.18
CA VAL A 215 -1.51 -2.36 18.14
C VAL A 215 -0.61 -3.24 18.98
N ALA A 216 -0.63 -3.03 20.30
CA ALA A 216 0.17 -3.82 21.22
C ALA A 216 -0.30 -5.29 21.22
N PRO A 217 0.61 -6.28 21.09
CA PRO A 217 0.27 -7.71 21.15
C PRO A 217 -0.39 -8.09 22.48
N SER A 218 -1.01 -9.27 22.57
CA SER A 218 -1.46 -9.77 23.87
C SER A 218 -0.27 -10.12 24.77
N LEU A 219 -0.45 -10.00 26.08
CA LEU A 219 0.60 -10.28 27.05
C LEU A 219 1.11 -11.74 26.96
N ASP A 220 0.24 -12.68 26.59
CA ASP A 220 0.60 -14.09 26.41
C ASP A 220 1.62 -14.32 25.30
N THR A 221 1.59 -13.50 24.24
CA THR A 221 2.52 -13.58 23.11
C THR A 221 3.92 -13.07 23.46
N LEU A 222 4.02 -12.14 24.42
CA LEU A 222 5.28 -11.46 24.77
C LEU A 222 6.12 -12.24 25.79
N LEU A 223 5.49 -13.14 26.55
CA LEU A 223 6.16 -13.85 27.62
C LEU A 223 6.77 -15.19 27.10
N PRO A 224 8.00 -15.56 27.49
CA PRO A 224 8.73 -16.70 26.91
C PRO A 224 8.01 -18.06 27.09
N PRO A 225 8.12 -19.01 26.15
CA PRO A 225 7.54 -20.33 26.33
C PRO A 225 8.16 -21.03 27.54
N ARG A 226 7.35 -21.78 28.32
CA ARG A 226 7.88 -22.63 29.39
C ARG A 226 8.74 -23.72 28.76
N GLU A 227 9.93 -23.96 29.31
CA GLU A 227 10.62 -25.23 29.08
C GLU A 227 9.63 -26.35 29.39
N SER A 228 9.47 -27.27 28.44
CA SER A 228 8.48 -28.34 28.43
C SER A 228 8.62 -29.23 29.67
N ASP A 229 7.71 -29.08 30.62
CA ASP A 229 7.35 -30.17 31.52
C ASP A 229 6.13 -30.86 30.89
N ASP A 230 6.31 -32.11 30.46
CA ASP A 230 5.35 -32.97 29.74
C ASP A 230 4.11 -33.35 30.57
N ARG A 231 3.37 -32.39 31.13
CA ARG A 231 2.12 -32.67 31.87
C ARG A 231 0.97 -31.75 31.49
N GLU A 232 0.06 -32.37 30.74
CA GLU A 232 -1.35 -32.07 30.48
C GLU A 232 -1.75 -30.84 29.64
N PRO A 233 -2.81 -30.96 28.80
CA PRO A 233 -3.09 -30.04 27.70
C PRO A 233 -3.97 -28.84 28.07
N HIS A 234 -4.30 -28.65 29.36
CA HIS A 234 -5.30 -27.67 29.79
C HIS A 234 -4.89 -26.94 31.07
N ASP A 235 -3.79 -26.19 31.03
CA ASP A 235 -3.49 -25.24 32.11
C ASP A 235 -3.11 -23.88 31.54
N HIS A 236 -4.04 -22.93 31.67
CA HIS A 236 -3.85 -21.54 31.28
C HIS A 236 -2.71 -20.93 32.09
N ARG A 237 -1.79 -20.27 31.38
CA ARG A 237 -0.62 -19.57 31.91
C ARG A 237 -1.02 -18.65 33.08
N PRO A 238 -0.40 -18.75 34.27
CA PRO A 238 -0.64 -17.76 35.30
C PRO A 238 -0.02 -16.43 34.88
N LEU A 239 -0.87 -15.50 34.41
CA LEU A 239 -0.47 -14.10 34.18
C LEU A 239 0.20 -13.54 35.46
N PRO A 240 1.27 -12.75 35.33
CA PRO A 240 2.00 -12.17 36.47
C PRO A 240 1.09 -11.34 37.39
N ALA A 241 1.40 -11.35 38.68
CA ALA A 241 0.57 -10.77 39.75
C ALA A 241 0.64 -9.22 39.86
N GLY A 242 0.95 -8.52 38.76
CA GLY A 242 1.15 -7.08 38.76
C GLY A 242 1.39 -6.53 37.34
N PRO A 243 1.57 -5.21 37.22
CA PRO A 243 1.88 -4.60 35.92
C PRO A 243 3.18 -5.19 35.36
N VAL A 244 3.17 -5.48 34.05
CA VAL A 244 4.34 -6.00 33.34
C VAL A 244 4.88 -4.91 32.44
N THR A 245 6.18 -4.68 32.52
CA THR A 245 6.85 -3.61 31.82
C THR A 245 7.72 -4.19 30.70
N PHE A 246 7.61 -3.62 29.50
CA PHE A 246 8.42 -3.97 28.35
C PHE A 246 9.01 -2.73 27.70
N SER A 247 10.29 -2.77 27.35
CA SER A 247 10.90 -1.69 26.59
C SER A 247 10.50 -1.77 25.11
N LEU A 248 10.20 -0.62 24.53
CA LEU A 248 10.00 -0.46 23.09
C LEU A 248 11.33 -0.09 22.45
N THR A 249 11.77 -0.89 21.47
CA THR A 249 13.01 -0.65 20.74
C THR A 249 12.76 -0.57 19.25
N VAL A 250 13.52 0.24 18.55
CA VAL A 250 13.53 0.32 17.10
C VAL A 250 14.93 0.01 16.60
N GLU A 251 15.01 -0.87 15.61
CA GLU A 251 16.26 -1.28 14.97
C GLU A 251 16.26 -0.85 13.51
N ARG A 252 17.37 -0.26 13.06
CA ARG A 252 17.62 0.01 11.65
C ARG A 252 19.10 -0.09 11.34
N ASN A 253 19.48 -0.94 10.40
CA ASN A 253 20.87 -1.12 9.95
C ASN A 253 21.87 -1.36 11.10
N ASN A 254 21.49 -2.20 12.08
CA ASN A 254 22.25 -2.50 13.30
C ASN A 254 22.40 -1.32 14.30
N GLU A 255 21.74 -0.19 14.05
CA GLU A 255 21.53 0.83 15.08
C GLU A 255 20.24 0.52 15.82
N THR A 256 20.29 0.56 17.14
CA THR A 256 19.12 0.34 18.00
C THR A 256 18.90 1.59 18.84
N ALA A 257 17.65 2.05 18.86
CA ALA A 257 17.19 3.07 19.80
C ALA A 257 16.11 2.47 20.69
N THR A 258 16.12 2.85 21.96
CA THR A 258 15.12 2.45 22.95
C THR A 258 14.29 3.66 23.31
N ALA A 259 12.97 3.50 23.41
CA ALA A 259 12.11 4.55 23.89
C ALA A 259 12.46 4.93 25.34
N ASP A 260 12.37 6.21 25.69
CA ASP A 260 12.63 6.70 27.04
C ASP A 260 11.59 6.20 28.06
N GLN A 261 10.42 5.78 27.59
CA GLN A 261 9.34 5.26 28.41
C GLN A 261 9.10 3.79 28.09
N ASP A 262 8.98 2.99 29.12
CA ASP A 262 8.56 1.60 28.97
C ASP A 262 7.04 1.49 28.76
N PHE A 263 6.66 0.46 28.02
CA PHE A 263 5.27 0.08 27.81
C PHE A 263 4.80 -0.80 28.97
N ILE A 264 3.66 -0.45 29.58
CA ILE A 264 3.15 -1.13 30.78
C ILE A 264 1.82 -1.82 30.45
N TYR A 265 1.80 -3.14 30.61
CA TYR A 265 0.57 -3.92 30.66
C TYR A 265 0.04 -3.93 32.08
N SER A 266 -1.13 -3.32 32.27
CA SER A 266 -1.85 -3.39 33.54
C SER A 266 -2.85 -4.54 33.50
N VAL A 267 -2.74 -5.46 34.45
CA VAL A 267 -3.78 -6.47 34.69
C VAL A 267 -4.93 -5.77 35.43
N PRO A 268 -6.19 -5.84 34.95
CA PRO A 268 -7.32 -5.21 35.61
C PRO A 268 -7.44 -5.63 37.09
N ALA A 269 -7.78 -4.68 37.96
CA ALA A 269 -7.87 -4.92 39.41
C ALA A 269 -8.85 -6.04 39.78
N TYR A 270 -9.91 -6.23 38.98
CA TYR A 270 -10.85 -7.34 39.15
C TYR A 270 -10.18 -8.71 39.00
N GLU A 271 -9.35 -8.91 37.96
CA GLU A 271 -8.64 -10.18 37.77
C GLU A 271 -7.64 -10.46 38.90
N GLN A 272 -7.00 -9.42 39.42
CA GLN A 272 -6.10 -9.52 40.57
C GLN A 272 -6.86 -9.90 41.86
N TRP A 273 -8.02 -9.28 42.10
CA TRP A 273 -8.88 -9.57 43.25
C TRP A 273 -9.49 -10.98 43.17
N ALA A 274 -10.03 -11.35 42.01
CA ALA A 274 -10.66 -12.65 41.76
C ALA A 274 -9.68 -13.80 42.03
N ARG A 275 -8.41 -13.67 41.64
CA ARG A 275 -7.37 -14.68 41.89
C ARG A 275 -7.06 -14.89 43.36
N THR A 276 -7.08 -13.82 44.14
CA THR A 276 -6.68 -13.83 45.55
C THR A 276 -7.85 -14.20 46.48
N HIS A 277 -9.08 -13.90 46.07
CA HIS A 277 -10.26 -14.03 46.94
C HIS A 277 -11.25 -15.13 46.51
N LEU A 278 -11.20 -15.63 45.26
CA LEU A 278 -12.07 -16.73 44.85
C LEU A 278 -11.49 -18.12 45.20
N PRO A 279 -12.36 -19.09 45.57
CA PRO A 279 -11.97 -20.49 45.74
C PRO A 279 -11.35 -21.08 44.46
N PRO A 280 -10.38 -22.01 44.55
CA PRO A 280 -9.64 -22.54 43.40
C PRO A 280 -10.49 -23.03 42.22
N GLY A 281 -11.69 -23.55 42.49
CA GLY A 281 -12.63 -24.04 41.47
C GLY A 281 -13.35 -22.94 40.67
N ASN A 282 -13.46 -21.72 41.21
CA ASN A 282 -14.16 -20.58 40.60
C ASN A 282 -13.20 -19.52 40.03
N ARG A 283 -11.89 -19.79 40.07
CA ARG A 283 -10.86 -18.94 39.44
C ARG A 283 -10.82 -19.10 37.92
N ARG A 284 -11.57 -20.07 37.40
CA ARG A 284 -11.63 -20.45 36.00
C ARG A 284 -13.00 -20.08 35.48
N SER A 285 -13.05 -18.96 34.77
CA SER A 285 -13.99 -18.64 33.69
C SER A 285 -14.75 -17.33 33.89
N LEU A 286 -14.57 -16.46 32.89
CA LEU A 286 -15.46 -15.36 32.51
C LEU A 286 -16.62 -15.89 31.65
N ASP A 287 -16.92 -17.20 31.72
CA ASP A 287 -18.17 -17.71 31.18
C ASP A 287 -19.29 -17.04 31.97
N ASP A 288 -20.18 -16.42 31.21
CA ASP A 288 -21.50 -15.94 31.58
C ASP A 288 -22.43 -17.17 31.58
N PRO A 289 -22.58 -17.90 32.71
CA PRO A 289 -23.33 -19.16 32.71
C PRO A 289 -24.84 -18.93 32.47
N ASP A 290 -25.30 -17.68 32.59
CA ASP A 290 -26.67 -17.21 32.41
C ASP A 290 -26.94 -16.67 30.99
N GLY A 291 -25.90 -16.28 30.25
CA GLY A 291 -25.98 -15.75 28.89
C GLY A 291 -26.50 -14.31 28.81
N ASP A 292 -26.38 -13.51 29.86
CA ASP A 292 -26.95 -12.15 29.94
C ASP A 292 -25.99 -11.02 29.53
N GLY A 293 -24.73 -11.33 29.26
CA GLY A 293 -23.70 -10.39 28.82
C GLY A 293 -23.14 -9.48 29.92
N LEU A 294 -23.45 -9.74 31.20
CA LEU A 294 -22.91 -9.00 32.34
C LEU A 294 -21.87 -9.88 33.07
N ALA A 295 -20.61 -9.44 33.07
CA ALA A 295 -19.61 -10.07 33.93
C ALA A 295 -20.04 -9.92 35.41
N ASN A 296 -20.23 -11.05 36.10
CA ASN A 296 -20.75 -11.17 37.46
C ASN A 296 -20.34 -9.98 38.38
N LEU A 297 -21.30 -9.08 38.62
CA LEU A 297 -21.24 -8.08 39.70
C LEU A 297 -21.75 -8.76 40.98
N LEU A 298 -20.86 -9.47 41.68
CA LEU A 298 -20.99 -9.78 43.10
C LEU A 298 -19.86 -9.09 43.86
#